data_AF-A0A1B9I2E2-F1
#
_entry.id   AF-A0A1B9I2E2-F1
#
_cell.length_a   1.000
_cell.length_b   1.000
_cell.length_c   1.000
_cell.angle_alpha   90.00
_cell.angle_beta   90.00
_cell.angle_gamma   90.00
#
_symmetry.space_group_name_H-M   'P 1'
#
loop_
_entity.id
_entity.type
_entity.pdbx_description
1 polymer ?
#
loop_
_entity_poly.entity_id
_entity_poly.type
_entity_poly.pdbx_seq_one_letter_code
_entity_poly.pdbx_strand_id
1 'polypeptide(L)'
;MTVAPSSEDAVSPTILTSRTFPGIIPSTSHHNVSWNDDGQCLFLTKKGVNIVTPYLTTTLAPPPTLVDPSLSLENPSSVINESRRKAALAIGEDGSDDDGLDTFEEVPSGPEKQSKGKGKRRRPKAGEIKFWATGIEVDKDGKRNEYYGWNDIGDEISTVLTEREITTRQAIWSPSGLSDLGGSLLVVLSSSMQVSVYAPRNDPYTKQWDEIADLTSIIRGSLPSTSTHGGLSVEGNLEMRTMCLQWSSHLPLPSLIGVDGSILALGNRAGTVSFWNYGPEKHFRQLHYIQICEAGGWVSDMAWSEWNILDNMTCEAHLALSMTDGSIRITSIRRQVEADSLGKKRWNLEVQEPVLIDRGDKRFITSLRWVDDVLIWTKSGTVHIFAAEGNATVQWHGIVALRLKRVGNWASANALGPCVGIHRINRDTIIVVLSSLTSHIITDFAAAPRLAHPHESLRAALALRDMFEDHLLADPLIKMRYRSVELQTEGWTANTTGWTSLGWGGVGSWVTEPISFHTLDSATEGKRSMNFVLGNMGKAIPAADSTVFQALQAVLSDPPNRMPILTVIFQEDCADVLSAE
;
A
#
# COMPACT_ATOMS: atom_id res chain seq x y z
N MET A 1 -24.19 -5.57 30.75
CA MET A 1 -23.96 -4.11 30.76
C MET A 1 -22.47 -3.90 30.97
N THR A 2 -21.71 -3.85 29.89
CA THR A 2 -20.29 -3.47 29.89
C THR A 2 -20.22 -1.96 30.10
N VAL A 3 -19.55 -1.54 31.16
CA VAL A 3 -19.29 -0.13 31.46
C VAL A 3 -18.50 0.44 30.29
N ALA A 4 -19.02 1.48 29.62
CA ALA A 4 -18.27 2.18 28.60
C ALA A 4 -16.99 2.75 29.23
N PRO A 5 -15.81 2.54 28.63
CA PRO A 5 -14.55 3.04 29.19
C PRO A 5 -14.66 4.55 29.42
N SER A 6 -14.24 5.00 30.61
CA SER A 6 -14.19 6.41 30.97
C SER A 6 -13.43 7.20 29.92
N SER A 7 -13.94 8.39 29.57
CA SER A 7 -13.37 9.28 28.54
C SER A 7 -11.95 9.78 28.80
N GLU A 8 -11.34 9.41 29.93
CA GLU A 8 -9.99 9.81 30.33
C GLU A 8 -8.88 8.90 29.77
N ASP A 9 -9.17 7.68 29.34
CA ASP A 9 -8.15 6.73 28.82
C ASP A 9 -7.92 6.83 27.30
N ALA A 10 -8.45 7.86 26.65
CA ALA A 10 -8.37 8.00 25.20
C ALA A 10 -6.96 8.40 24.73
N VAL A 11 -6.24 7.43 24.16
CA VAL A 11 -4.88 7.58 23.62
C VAL A 11 -4.82 8.73 22.60
N SER A 12 -3.87 9.66 22.81
CA SER A 12 -3.62 10.76 21.87
C SER A 12 -2.84 10.28 20.64
N PRO A 13 -2.92 10.99 19.50
CA PRO A 13 -2.18 10.60 18.30
C PRO A 13 -0.69 10.38 18.58
N THR A 14 -0.17 9.23 18.16
CA THR A 14 1.18 8.75 18.52
C THR A 14 1.87 8.17 17.30
N ILE A 15 3.15 8.53 17.09
CA ILE A 15 4.00 7.91 16.08
C ILE A 15 4.57 6.64 16.70
N LEU A 16 4.15 5.47 16.20
CA LEU A 16 4.62 4.17 16.70
C LEU A 16 6.00 3.81 16.14
N THR A 17 6.25 4.21 14.89
CA THR A 17 7.58 4.14 14.26
C THR A 17 7.64 5.14 13.12
N SER A 18 8.85 5.58 12.80
CA SER A 18 9.12 6.23 11.53
C SER A 18 10.50 5.87 11.01
N ARG A 19 10.58 5.63 9.71
CA ARG A 19 11.85 5.31 9.03
C ARG A 19 11.98 6.08 7.73
N THR A 20 13.16 6.68 7.56
CA THR A 20 13.50 7.42 6.35
C THR A 20 14.20 6.48 5.36
N PHE A 21 13.68 6.43 4.14
CA PHE A 21 14.24 5.66 3.03
C PHE A 21 14.77 6.61 1.96
N PRO A 22 15.93 6.34 1.36
CA PRO A 22 16.42 7.12 0.24
C PRO A 22 15.56 6.89 -1.01
N GLY A 23 15.40 7.91 -1.84
CA GLY A 23 14.78 7.81 -3.15
C GLY A 23 13.50 8.63 -3.29
N ILE A 24 12.87 8.45 -4.46
CA ILE A 24 11.66 9.16 -4.85
C ILE A 24 10.48 8.21 -4.78
N ILE A 25 9.38 8.76 -4.30
CA ILE A 25 8.09 8.10 -4.34
C ILE A 25 7.53 8.00 -5.77
N PRO A 26 6.96 6.86 -6.19
CA PRO A 26 6.32 6.74 -7.51
C PRO A 26 5.03 7.56 -7.58
N SER A 27 4.32 7.48 -8.71
CA SER A 27 2.99 8.07 -8.85
C SER A 27 2.07 7.60 -7.73
N THR A 28 1.37 8.54 -7.10
CA THR A 28 0.45 8.26 -6.00
C THR A 28 -0.66 7.28 -6.42
N SER A 29 -0.82 6.20 -5.64
CA SER A 29 -1.84 5.18 -5.82
C SER A 29 -2.10 4.46 -4.49
N HIS A 30 -3.35 4.15 -4.20
CA HIS A 30 -3.71 3.47 -2.95
C HIS A 30 -3.10 2.06 -2.80
N HIS A 31 -2.62 1.44 -3.90
CA HIS A 31 -1.91 0.15 -3.86
C HIS A 31 -0.44 0.26 -3.42
N ASN A 32 0.11 1.48 -3.32
CA ASN A 32 1.54 1.67 -3.10
C ASN A 32 1.99 1.37 -1.67
N VAL A 33 1.08 1.12 -0.75
CA VAL A 33 1.36 0.67 0.63
C VAL A 33 0.31 -0.38 0.99
N SER A 34 0.73 -1.59 1.36
CA SER A 34 -0.20 -2.68 1.65
C SER A 34 0.39 -3.69 2.63
N TRP A 35 -0.44 -4.20 3.53
CA TRP A 35 -0.10 -5.30 4.43
C TRP A 35 -0.57 -6.62 3.84
N ASN A 36 0.20 -7.70 4.01
CA ASN A 36 -0.29 -9.06 3.80
C ASN A 36 -0.76 -9.69 5.11
N ASP A 37 -1.35 -10.88 4.99
CA ASP A 37 -1.80 -11.67 6.13
C ASP A 37 -0.62 -12.18 6.99
N ASP A 38 0.60 -12.20 6.45
CA ASP A 38 1.84 -12.58 7.17
C ASP A 38 2.40 -11.44 8.05
N GLY A 39 1.74 -10.27 8.12
CA GLY A 39 2.17 -9.13 8.92
C GLY A 39 3.35 -8.35 8.32
N GLN A 40 3.55 -8.45 7.01
CA GLN A 40 4.55 -7.70 6.25
C GLN A 40 3.88 -6.53 5.52
N CYS A 41 4.49 -5.35 5.58
CA CYS A 41 4.05 -4.19 4.82
C CYS A 41 4.95 -3.98 3.61
N LEU A 42 4.40 -3.95 2.40
CA LEU A 42 5.11 -3.43 1.25
C LEU A 42 4.91 -1.92 1.14
N PHE A 43 5.87 -1.25 0.51
CA PHE A 43 5.64 0.04 -0.12
C PHE A 43 6.55 0.25 -1.32
N LEU A 44 6.07 1.07 -2.26
CA LEU A 44 6.78 1.31 -3.52
C LEU A 44 7.73 2.51 -3.46
N THR A 45 8.85 2.36 -4.14
CA THR A 45 9.77 3.43 -4.53
C THR A 45 9.84 3.48 -6.05
N LYS A 46 10.41 4.55 -6.60
CA LYS A 46 10.67 4.61 -8.04
C LYS A 46 11.49 3.40 -8.54
N LYS A 47 12.43 2.89 -7.73
CA LYS A 47 13.39 1.84 -8.12
C LYS A 47 12.93 0.40 -7.83
N GLY A 48 11.89 0.22 -7.03
CA GLY A 48 11.57 -1.10 -6.54
C GLY A 48 10.57 -1.12 -5.39
N VAL A 49 10.39 -2.30 -4.82
CA VAL A 49 9.50 -2.55 -3.68
C VAL A 49 10.34 -2.68 -2.42
N ASN A 50 9.94 -2.00 -1.35
CA ASN A 50 10.47 -2.25 -0.01
C ASN A 50 9.45 -3.04 0.78
N ILE A 51 9.91 -4.02 1.55
CA ILE A 51 9.11 -4.86 2.41
C ILE A 51 9.63 -4.66 3.83
N VAL A 52 8.76 -4.24 4.74
CA VAL A 52 9.10 -4.05 6.15
C VAL A 52 8.25 -4.97 7.01
N THR A 53 8.90 -5.65 7.96
CA THR A 53 8.23 -6.55 8.89
C THR A 53 8.55 -6.13 10.33
N PRO A 54 7.57 -5.81 11.17
CA PRO A 54 7.82 -5.51 12.58
C PRO A 54 8.57 -6.64 13.29
N TYR A 55 9.49 -6.33 14.21
CA TYR A 55 10.17 -7.39 14.99
C TYR A 55 9.20 -8.18 15.85
N LEU A 56 8.17 -7.50 16.37
CA LEU A 56 7.09 -8.11 17.13
C LEU A 56 6.15 -9.01 16.30
N THR A 57 6.37 -9.14 14.99
CA THR A 57 5.67 -10.14 14.16
C THR A 57 6.59 -11.26 13.70
N THR A 58 7.79 -11.38 14.30
CA THR A 58 8.74 -12.47 13.99
C THR A 58 9.20 -13.19 15.26
N THR A 59 9.44 -14.49 15.16
CA THR A 59 10.09 -15.28 16.24
C THR A 59 11.62 -15.20 16.18
N LEU A 60 12.17 -14.51 15.19
CA LEU A 60 13.61 -14.33 15.06
C LEU A 60 14.09 -13.30 16.07
N ALA A 61 15.24 -13.58 16.69
CA ALA A 61 15.90 -12.60 17.52
C ALA A 61 16.19 -11.33 16.68
N PRO A 62 15.96 -10.12 17.22
CA PRO A 62 16.35 -8.90 16.55
C PRO A 62 17.83 -9.00 16.17
N PRO A 63 18.24 -8.46 15.01
CA PRO A 63 19.59 -8.64 14.53
C PRO A 63 20.55 -8.06 15.58
N PRO A 64 21.66 -8.75 15.91
CA PRO A 64 22.61 -8.30 16.90
C PRO A 64 23.30 -7.03 16.39
N THR A 65 22.69 -5.88 16.69
CA THR A 65 23.18 -4.50 16.49
C THR A 65 23.63 -4.10 15.07
N LEU A 66 22.99 -3.04 14.54
CA LEU A 66 23.51 -2.14 13.49
C LEU A 66 23.90 -2.79 12.16
N VAL A 67 22.95 -3.42 11.47
CA VAL A 67 22.97 -3.34 10.00
C VAL A 67 22.10 -2.14 9.63
N ASP A 68 22.75 -1.01 9.33
CA ASP A 68 22.08 0.10 8.67
C ASP A 68 21.50 -0.45 7.35
N PRO A 69 20.19 -0.33 7.07
CA PRO A 69 19.62 -0.82 5.82
C PRO A 69 20.29 -0.22 4.57
N SER A 70 20.99 0.92 4.71
CA SER A 70 21.86 1.48 3.65
C SER A 70 23.04 0.57 3.28
N LEU A 71 23.46 -0.32 4.18
CA LEU A 71 24.60 -1.23 4.03
C LEU A 71 24.21 -2.66 3.63
N SER A 72 22.92 -3.05 3.74
CA SER A 72 22.48 -4.42 3.40
C SER A 72 22.13 -4.64 1.92
N LEU A 73 22.23 -3.60 1.10
CA LEU A 73 22.27 -3.76 -0.36
C LEU A 73 23.74 -3.90 -0.74
N GLU A 74 24.18 -5.12 -1.05
CA GLU A 74 25.48 -5.44 -1.66
C GLU A 74 25.56 -4.84 -3.08
N ASN A 75 25.47 -3.52 -3.17
CA ASN A 75 25.53 -2.76 -4.41
C ASN A 75 26.58 -1.64 -4.21
N PRO A 76 27.75 -1.67 -4.88
CA PRO A 76 28.87 -0.77 -4.61
C PRO A 76 28.53 0.73 -4.77
N SER A 77 27.38 1.07 -5.38
CA SER A 77 26.89 2.43 -5.55
C SER A 77 26.26 3.06 -4.29
N SER A 78 25.72 2.27 -3.36
CA SER A 78 25.15 2.77 -2.09
C SER A 78 26.27 3.24 -1.14
N VAL A 79 27.37 2.50 -1.08
CA VAL A 79 28.60 2.84 -0.34
C VAL A 79 29.20 4.16 -0.83
N ILE A 80 29.16 4.43 -2.14
CA ILE A 80 29.65 5.68 -2.74
C ILE A 80 28.76 6.88 -2.35
N ASN A 81 27.45 6.68 -2.28
CA ASN A 81 26.52 7.74 -1.85
C ASN A 81 26.59 7.99 -0.34
N GLU A 82 26.79 6.95 0.47
CA GLU A 82 26.95 7.09 1.92
C GLU A 82 28.30 7.73 2.29
N SER A 83 29.38 7.36 1.62
CA SER A 83 30.68 8.03 1.77
C SER A 83 30.64 9.48 1.30
N ARG A 84 29.90 9.81 0.22
CA ARG A 84 29.60 11.22 -0.13
C ARG A 84 28.75 11.94 0.91
N ARG A 85 27.82 11.26 1.58
CA ARG A 85 26.98 11.85 2.65
C ARG A 85 27.78 12.09 3.92
N LYS A 86 28.65 11.16 4.33
CA LYS A 86 29.63 11.31 5.42
C LYS A 86 30.65 12.41 5.09
N ALA A 87 31.12 12.50 3.85
CA ALA A 87 31.99 13.58 3.40
C ALA A 87 31.27 14.95 3.39
N ALA A 88 30.01 15.02 2.96
CA ALA A 88 29.22 16.25 3.01
C ALA A 88 28.87 16.69 4.45
N LEU A 89 28.84 15.75 5.40
CA LEU A 89 28.73 16.06 6.83
C LEU A 89 30.07 16.56 7.40
N ALA A 90 31.20 15.99 6.97
CA ALA A 90 32.54 16.41 7.41
C ALA A 90 32.98 17.76 6.83
N ILE A 91 32.51 18.13 5.63
CA ILE A 91 32.82 19.43 5.00
C ILE A 91 32.07 20.61 5.67
N GLY A 92 31.20 20.33 6.65
CA GLY A 92 30.46 21.35 7.39
C GLY A 92 31.14 21.88 8.66
N GLU A 93 32.32 21.38 9.03
CA GLU A 93 33.02 21.75 10.29
C GLU A 93 34.27 22.61 10.11
N ASP A 94 34.75 22.86 8.89
CA ASP A 94 35.91 23.75 8.68
C ASP A 94 35.47 25.17 8.31
N GLY A 95 35.45 26.06 9.30
CA GLY A 95 35.31 27.48 9.05
C GLY A 95 35.00 28.35 10.26
N SER A 96 35.79 28.26 11.33
CA SER A 96 35.95 29.34 12.32
C SER A 96 37.06 28.99 13.32
N ASP A 97 38.31 29.25 12.96
CA ASP A 97 39.37 29.46 13.95
C ASP A 97 39.09 30.80 14.66
N ASP A 98 38.57 30.76 15.88
CA ASP A 98 38.68 31.86 16.83
C ASP A 98 39.12 31.27 18.18
N ASP A 99 40.37 31.55 18.51
CA ASP A 99 41.05 31.19 19.74
C ASP A 99 40.43 31.93 20.93
N GLY A 100 39.99 31.18 21.93
CA GLY A 100 39.53 31.73 23.20
C GLY A 100 39.40 30.65 24.26
N LEU A 101 40.54 30.23 24.81
CA LEU A 101 40.59 29.51 26.08
C LEU A 101 39.75 30.26 27.12
N ASP A 102 38.76 29.60 27.71
CA ASP A 102 38.51 29.78 29.14
C ASP A 102 37.84 28.57 29.79
N THR A 103 38.38 28.31 30.96
CA THR A 103 38.25 27.19 31.87
C THR A 103 36.83 27.08 32.43
N PHE A 104 36.18 25.91 32.31
CA PHE A 104 34.91 25.66 32.99
C PHE A 104 35.15 25.34 34.47
N GLU A 105 34.82 26.29 35.35
CA GLU A 105 34.50 26.05 36.75
C GLU A 105 33.06 25.50 36.86
N GLU A 106 32.91 24.43 37.65
CA GLU A 106 31.63 23.91 38.13
C GLU A 106 31.00 24.86 39.18
N VAL A 107 29.81 25.39 38.91
CA VAL A 107 28.86 25.87 39.95
C VAL A 107 27.40 25.77 39.43
N PRO A 108 26.37 25.80 40.30
CA PRO A 108 25.39 24.72 40.37
C PRO A 108 23.99 25.13 39.87
N SER A 109 23.17 24.09 39.71
CA SER A 109 21.71 24.07 39.58
C SER A 109 20.96 25.32 40.07
N GLY A 110 20.35 26.02 39.10
CA GLY A 110 19.29 27.03 39.27
C GLY A 110 18.14 26.77 38.29
N PRO A 111 16.93 27.34 38.54
CA PRO A 111 15.66 26.66 38.34
C PRO A 111 15.16 26.61 36.89
N GLU A 112 14.43 25.52 36.63
CA GLU A 112 13.63 25.18 35.45
C GLU A 112 13.24 26.36 34.55
N LYS A 113 14.04 26.59 33.49
CA LYS A 113 13.52 27.19 32.27
C LYS A 113 12.68 26.14 31.56
N GLN A 114 11.36 26.21 31.76
CA GLN A 114 10.38 25.57 30.87
C GLN A 114 10.61 26.08 29.45
N SER A 115 11.40 25.33 28.68
CA SER A 115 11.51 25.55 27.24
C SER A 115 10.16 25.21 26.63
N LYS A 116 9.46 26.24 26.15
CA LYS A 116 8.34 26.11 25.20
C LYS A 116 8.88 25.61 23.86
N GLY A 117 9.49 24.42 23.85
CA GLY A 117 9.80 23.72 22.61
C GLY A 117 8.48 23.24 22.02
N LYS A 118 8.08 23.75 20.85
CA LYS A 118 6.99 23.18 20.06
C LYS A 118 7.25 21.67 19.94
N GLY A 119 6.38 20.90 20.60
CA GLY A 119 6.69 19.58 21.15
C GLY A 119 6.88 18.52 20.07
N LYS A 120 7.95 17.73 20.23
CA LYS A 120 8.10 16.43 19.56
C LYS A 120 6.82 15.62 19.79
N ARG A 121 6.32 14.95 18.76
CA ARG A 121 5.10 14.14 18.90
C ARG A 121 5.32 12.99 19.88
N ARG A 122 4.22 12.54 20.48
CA ARG A 122 4.23 11.39 21.38
C ARG A 122 4.78 10.18 20.62
N ARG A 123 5.74 9.50 21.25
CA ARG A 123 6.30 8.21 20.85
C ARG A 123 6.12 7.25 22.03
N PRO A 124 6.07 5.92 21.80
CA PRO A 124 5.94 4.96 22.88
C PRO A 124 7.09 5.09 23.89
N LYS A 125 6.80 4.95 25.20
CA LYS A 125 7.81 5.09 26.26
C LYS A 125 8.95 4.06 26.15
N ALA A 126 8.62 2.85 25.70
CA ALA A 126 9.57 1.76 25.47
C ALA A 126 10.39 1.90 24.17
N GLY A 127 10.22 3.01 23.43
CA GLY A 127 10.84 3.24 22.14
C GLY A 127 9.97 2.84 20.96
N GLU A 128 10.44 3.17 19.76
CA GLU A 128 9.71 2.89 18.52
C GLU A 128 9.73 1.42 18.15
N ILE A 129 8.67 0.99 17.45
CA ILE A 129 8.62 -0.34 16.86
C ILE A 129 9.77 -0.48 15.85
N LYS A 130 10.57 -1.53 16.01
CA LYS A 130 11.67 -1.88 15.11
C LYS A 130 11.17 -2.81 14.01
N PHE A 131 11.80 -2.73 12.84
CA PHE A 131 11.42 -3.46 11.63
C PHE A 131 12.63 -4.13 10.99
N TRP A 132 12.39 -5.31 10.44
CA TRP A 132 13.17 -5.88 9.35
C TRP A 132 12.84 -5.13 8.07
N ALA A 133 13.81 -5.00 7.16
CA ALA A 133 13.62 -4.35 5.87
C ALA A 133 14.33 -5.15 4.79
N THR A 134 13.60 -5.54 3.76
CA THR A 134 14.10 -6.18 2.55
C THR A 134 13.59 -5.42 1.33
N GLY A 135 14.25 -5.59 0.20
CA GLY A 135 13.91 -4.87 -1.02
C GLY A 135 13.95 -5.77 -2.26
N ILE A 136 13.16 -5.39 -3.25
CA ILE A 136 13.20 -5.93 -4.61
C ILE A 136 13.57 -4.78 -5.53
N GLU A 137 14.70 -4.92 -6.23
CA GLU A 137 15.07 -4.02 -7.31
C GLU A 137 14.47 -4.54 -8.61
N VAL A 138 13.74 -3.67 -9.33
CA VAL A 138 13.17 -4.01 -10.62
C VAL A 138 14.24 -3.80 -11.70
N ASP A 139 14.41 -4.82 -12.55
CA ASP A 139 15.40 -4.83 -13.63
C ASP A 139 15.22 -3.63 -14.58
N LYS A 140 16.33 -2.99 -14.95
CA LYS A 140 16.38 -1.79 -15.81
C LYS A 140 17.02 -2.06 -17.16
N ASP A 141 17.59 -3.24 -17.38
CA ASP A 141 18.51 -3.49 -18.49
C ASP A 141 17.82 -3.50 -19.86
N GLY A 142 16.49 -3.50 -19.93
CA GLY A 142 15.70 -3.46 -21.17
C GLY A 142 15.87 -4.69 -22.07
N LYS A 143 16.80 -5.60 -21.77
CA LYS A 143 17.10 -6.85 -22.49
C LYS A 143 15.85 -7.70 -22.73
N ARG A 144 14.90 -7.67 -21.78
CA ARG A 144 13.63 -8.41 -21.92
C ARG A 144 12.75 -7.89 -23.06
N ASN A 145 12.84 -6.61 -23.41
CA ASN A 145 12.05 -6.05 -24.52
C ASN A 145 12.39 -6.70 -25.86
N GLU A 146 13.67 -7.05 -26.07
CA GLU A 146 14.10 -7.83 -27.23
C GLU A 146 13.51 -9.24 -27.19
N TYR A 147 13.59 -9.90 -26.02
CA TYR A 147 12.97 -11.20 -25.84
C TYR A 147 11.47 -11.15 -26.15
N TYR A 148 10.74 -10.12 -25.74
CA TYR A 148 9.31 -9.96 -26.02
C TYR A 148 9.00 -9.63 -27.48
N GLY A 149 9.96 -9.14 -28.27
CA GLY A 149 9.73 -8.62 -29.62
C GLY A 149 9.07 -7.23 -29.63
N TRP A 150 9.16 -6.48 -28.51
CA TRP A 150 8.57 -5.14 -28.42
C TRP A 150 9.31 -4.10 -29.26
N ASN A 151 10.61 -4.34 -29.52
CA ASN A 151 11.42 -3.46 -30.36
C ASN A 151 10.97 -3.47 -31.83
N ASP A 152 10.32 -4.54 -32.28
CA ASP A 152 9.94 -4.75 -33.68
C ASP A 152 8.74 -3.89 -34.12
N ILE A 153 7.94 -3.39 -33.16
CA ILE A 153 6.67 -2.68 -33.42
C ILE A 153 6.87 -1.17 -33.57
N GLY A 154 8.06 -0.65 -33.24
CA GLY A 154 8.41 0.76 -33.34
C GLY A 154 7.85 1.62 -32.21
N ASP A 155 8.50 2.78 -32.00
CA ASP A 155 8.22 3.67 -30.85
C ASP A 155 6.84 4.34 -30.92
N GLU A 156 6.26 4.52 -32.10
CA GLU A 156 5.02 5.30 -32.32
C GLU A 156 3.83 4.76 -31.50
N ILE A 157 3.72 3.43 -31.36
CA ILE A 157 2.66 2.76 -30.57
C ILE A 157 3.03 2.71 -29.07
N SER A 158 4.31 2.85 -28.74
CA SER A 158 4.87 2.88 -27.38
C SER A 158 4.85 4.28 -26.74
N THR A 159 4.58 5.34 -27.52
CA THR A 159 4.79 6.76 -27.16
C THR A 159 4.09 7.29 -25.91
N VAL A 160 3.06 6.63 -25.38
CA VAL A 160 2.32 7.19 -24.23
C VAL A 160 3.13 7.16 -22.93
N LEU A 161 4.16 6.32 -22.80
CA LEU A 161 5.01 6.27 -21.60
C LEU A 161 6.45 5.88 -21.97
N THR A 162 7.16 6.72 -22.73
CA THR A 162 8.64 6.66 -22.76
C THR A 162 9.18 7.30 -21.48
N GLU A 163 8.84 6.75 -20.31
CA GLU A 163 9.68 6.96 -19.15
C GLU A 163 11.05 6.39 -19.52
N ARG A 164 12.05 7.28 -19.71
CA ARG A 164 13.45 6.86 -19.98
C ARG A 164 14.01 5.93 -18.89
N GLU A 165 13.36 5.91 -17.73
CA GLU A 165 13.71 5.07 -16.60
C GLU A 165 12.54 4.13 -16.28
N ILE A 166 12.81 2.83 -16.23
CA ILE A 166 11.84 1.83 -15.77
C ILE A 166 11.62 2.04 -14.28
N THR A 167 10.36 2.23 -13.90
CA THR A 167 9.93 2.46 -12.52
C THR A 167 8.96 1.37 -12.06
N THR A 168 8.75 1.25 -10.74
CA THR A 168 7.70 0.36 -10.21
C THR A 168 6.37 1.10 -10.18
N ARG A 169 5.35 0.53 -10.84
CA ARG A 169 4.02 1.11 -10.99
C ARG A 169 3.03 0.58 -9.95
N GLN A 170 3.06 -0.72 -9.68
CA GLN A 170 2.18 -1.39 -8.73
C GLN A 170 2.88 -2.64 -8.16
N ALA A 171 2.61 -2.99 -6.91
CA ALA A 171 2.90 -4.33 -6.41
C ALA A 171 1.75 -4.80 -5.52
N ILE A 172 1.45 -6.10 -5.57
CA ILE A 172 0.40 -6.72 -4.77
C ILE A 172 0.89 -8.01 -4.15
N TRP A 173 0.32 -8.34 -3.01
CA TRP A 173 0.51 -9.61 -2.34
C TRP A 173 -0.39 -10.68 -2.95
N SER A 174 0.13 -11.89 -3.06
CA SER A 174 -0.74 -13.06 -3.10
C SER A 174 -1.27 -13.34 -1.70
N PRO A 175 -2.31 -14.18 -1.58
CA PRO A 175 -2.65 -14.80 -0.31
C PRO A 175 -1.47 -15.65 0.24
N SER A 176 -1.38 -15.81 1.56
CA SER A 176 -0.31 -16.60 2.23
C SER A 176 -0.31 -18.08 1.84
N GLY A 177 0.76 -18.82 2.10
CA GLY A 177 0.80 -20.27 1.82
C GLY A 177 1.09 -20.66 0.37
N LEU A 178 1.35 -19.71 -0.53
CA LEU A 178 1.68 -20.00 -1.92
C LEU A 178 3.18 -20.18 -2.17
N SER A 179 4.04 -19.54 -1.38
CA SER A 179 5.50 -19.69 -1.52
C SER A 179 6.00 -21.03 -0.98
N ASP A 180 7.22 -21.42 -1.36
CA ASP A 180 7.89 -22.61 -0.82
C ASP A 180 8.06 -22.57 0.70
N LEU A 181 8.13 -21.37 1.27
CA LEU A 181 8.22 -21.13 2.72
C LEU A 181 6.85 -21.05 3.40
N GLY A 182 5.75 -21.22 2.66
CA GLY A 182 4.39 -21.09 3.18
C GLY A 182 3.93 -19.64 3.39
N GLY A 183 4.67 -18.65 2.89
CA GLY A 183 4.29 -17.24 2.91
C GLY A 183 3.62 -16.78 1.62
N SER A 184 3.44 -15.47 1.51
CA SER A 184 2.91 -14.79 0.32
C SER A 184 3.95 -14.72 -0.82
N LEU A 185 3.47 -14.66 -2.06
CA LEU A 185 4.20 -14.23 -3.24
C LEU A 185 3.98 -12.73 -3.45
N LEU A 186 4.88 -12.08 -4.19
CA LEU A 186 4.72 -10.69 -4.57
C LEU A 186 4.70 -10.56 -6.11
N VAL A 187 3.67 -9.91 -6.63
CA VAL A 187 3.59 -9.58 -8.07
C VAL A 187 3.91 -8.11 -8.24
N VAL A 188 4.83 -7.81 -9.15
CA VAL A 188 5.31 -6.45 -9.42
C VAL A 188 5.01 -6.08 -10.88
N LEU A 189 4.37 -4.93 -11.06
CA LEU A 189 4.12 -4.28 -12.34
C LEU A 189 5.09 -3.10 -12.52
N SER A 190 5.87 -3.13 -13.59
CA SER A 190 6.76 -2.02 -13.95
C SER A 190 6.05 -0.95 -14.80
N SER A 191 6.68 0.21 -14.98
CA SER A 191 6.20 1.24 -15.91
C SER A 191 6.36 0.85 -17.39
N SER A 192 7.20 -0.15 -17.67
CA SER A 192 7.26 -0.81 -18.98
C SER A 192 6.12 -1.82 -19.21
N MET A 193 5.17 -1.93 -18.27
CA MET A 193 4.02 -2.84 -18.32
C MET A 193 4.40 -4.32 -18.26
N GLN A 194 5.58 -4.62 -17.70
CA GLN A 194 6.06 -5.98 -17.45
C GLN A 194 5.57 -6.45 -16.09
N VAL A 195 5.24 -7.74 -15.99
CA VAL A 195 4.76 -8.36 -14.77
C VAL A 195 5.71 -9.48 -14.37
N SER A 196 6.31 -9.33 -13.19
CA SER A 196 7.22 -10.31 -12.61
C SER A 196 6.71 -10.74 -11.24
N VAL A 197 6.97 -12.00 -10.88
CA VAL A 197 6.56 -12.60 -9.61
C VAL A 197 7.78 -12.97 -8.81
N TYR A 198 7.79 -12.56 -7.55
CA TYR A 198 8.88 -12.75 -6.60
C TYR A 198 8.44 -13.61 -5.43
N ALA A 199 9.38 -14.40 -4.91
CA ALA A 199 9.20 -15.18 -3.70
C ALA A 199 10.44 -15.07 -2.80
N PRO A 200 10.28 -15.19 -1.47
CA PRO A 200 11.41 -15.29 -0.57
C PRO A 200 12.08 -16.66 -0.75
N ARG A 201 13.40 -16.68 -0.98
CA ARG A 201 14.13 -17.94 -1.21
C ARG A 201 14.28 -18.79 0.04
N ASN A 202 14.73 -18.18 1.14
CA ASN A 202 15.04 -18.89 2.38
C ASN A 202 14.55 -18.13 3.62
N ASP A 203 14.83 -16.82 3.69
CA ASP A 203 14.45 -15.97 4.81
C ASP A 203 13.77 -14.71 4.26
N PRO A 204 12.45 -14.54 4.48
CA PRO A 204 11.71 -13.39 3.96
C PRO A 204 12.09 -12.06 4.63
N TYR A 205 12.74 -12.10 5.79
CA TYR A 205 12.99 -10.93 6.63
C TYR A 205 14.37 -10.31 6.44
N THR A 206 15.37 -11.10 6.01
CA THR A 206 16.75 -10.63 5.90
C THR A 206 17.34 -10.79 4.50
N LYS A 207 16.80 -11.69 3.68
CA LYS A 207 17.36 -11.99 2.36
C LYS A 207 16.56 -11.34 1.25
N GLN A 208 17.23 -11.17 0.12
CA GLN A 208 16.61 -10.71 -1.11
C GLN A 208 15.55 -11.71 -1.59
N TRP A 209 14.51 -11.17 -2.20
CA TRP A 209 13.47 -11.93 -2.86
C TRP A 209 13.89 -12.24 -4.30
N ASP A 210 13.73 -13.50 -4.70
CA ASP A 210 14.12 -13.97 -6.03
C ASP A 210 12.92 -13.92 -6.98
N GLU A 211 13.16 -13.55 -8.23
CA GLU A 211 12.14 -13.64 -9.28
C GLU A 211 11.93 -15.11 -9.66
N ILE A 212 10.70 -15.59 -9.48
CA ILE A 212 10.32 -16.99 -9.76
C ILE A 212 9.56 -17.16 -11.07
N ALA A 213 8.96 -16.08 -11.60
CA ALA A 213 8.25 -16.12 -12.87
C ALA A 213 8.22 -14.74 -13.55
N ASP A 214 8.41 -14.74 -14.87
CA ASP A 214 8.12 -13.62 -15.76
C ASP A 214 6.75 -13.88 -16.42
N LEU A 215 5.70 -13.26 -15.89
CA LEU A 215 4.35 -13.43 -16.41
C LEU A 215 4.20 -12.83 -17.81
N THR A 216 4.93 -11.77 -18.14
CA THR A 216 4.90 -11.18 -19.48
C THR A 216 5.45 -12.15 -20.53
N SER A 217 6.53 -12.88 -20.22
CA SER A 217 7.01 -13.99 -21.06
C SER A 217 5.96 -15.09 -21.22
N ILE A 218 5.29 -15.47 -20.13
CA ILE A 218 4.27 -16.53 -20.16
C ILE A 218 3.07 -16.10 -21.01
N ILE A 219 2.61 -14.85 -20.87
CA ILE A 219 1.53 -14.27 -21.69
C ILE A 219 1.90 -14.30 -23.18
N ARG A 220 3.15 -13.98 -23.53
CA ARG A 220 3.61 -14.07 -24.92
C ARG A 220 3.45 -15.49 -25.47
N GLY A 221 3.79 -16.49 -24.66
CA GLY A 221 3.67 -17.90 -25.02
C GLY A 221 2.21 -18.37 -25.19
N SER A 222 1.24 -17.68 -24.59
CA SER A 222 -0.18 -17.99 -24.74
C SER A 222 -0.86 -17.23 -25.88
N LEU A 223 -0.18 -16.29 -26.55
CA LEU A 223 -0.74 -15.58 -27.70
C LEU A 223 -0.98 -16.52 -28.89
N PRO A 224 -2.03 -16.28 -29.69
CA PRO A 224 -2.25 -17.00 -30.95
C PRO A 224 -1.04 -16.89 -31.89
N SER A 225 -0.77 -17.94 -32.67
CA SER A 225 0.32 -17.94 -33.65
C SER A 225 0.20 -16.81 -34.69
N THR A 226 -1.01 -16.34 -34.98
CA THR A 226 -1.28 -15.20 -35.86
C THR A 226 -0.67 -13.90 -35.35
N SER A 227 -0.55 -13.75 -34.03
CA SER A 227 -0.01 -12.55 -33.38
C SER A 227 1.52 -12.59 -33.23
N THR A 228 2.15 -13.71 -33.57
CA THR A 228 3.61 -13.94 -33.40
C THR A 228 4.33 -14.36 -34.68
N HIS A 229 3.59 -14.68 -35.75
CA HIS A 229 4.15 -15.11 -37.02
C HIS A 229 4.83 -13.94 -37.76
N GLY A 230 6.16 -13.97 -37.84
CA GLY A 230 6.95 -12.94 -38.53
C GLY A 230 7.25 -11.70 -37.69
N GLY A 231 7.03 -11.77 -36.38
CA GLY A 231 7.16 -10.66 -35.43
C GLY A 231 5.92 -10.55 -34.55
N LEU A 232 6.00 -9.75 -33.50
CA LEU A 232 4.86 -9.49 -32.62
C LEU A 232 3.90 -8.52 -33.31
N SER A 233 2.62 -8.88 -33.39
CA SER A 233 1.58 -7.98 -33.93
C SER A 233 1.27 -6.83 -32.97
N VAL A 234 0.62 -5.78 -33.46
CA VAL A 234 0.19 -4.64 -32.64
C VAL A 234 -0.77 -5.11 -31.55
N GLU A 235 -1.75 -5.93 -31.91
CA GLU A 235 -2.74 -6.51 -30.99
C GLU A 235 -2.06 -7.37 -29.93
N GLY A 236 -1.14 -8.25 -30.33
CA GLY A 236 -0.37 -9.08 -29.40
C GLY A 236 0.46 -8.25 -28.42
N ASN A 237 1.04 -7.15 -28.87
CA ASN A 237 1.75 -6.21 -28.00
C ASN A 237 0.84 -5.46 -27.03
N LEU A 238 -0.35 -5.05 -27.46
CA LEU A 238 -1.34 -4.45 -26.55
C LEU A 238 -1.84 -5.45 -25.51
N GLU A 239 -1.98 -6.72 -25.89
CA GLU A 239 -2.41 -7.81 -25.01
C GLU A 239 -1.34 -8.14 -23.94
N MET A 240 -0.05 -8.09 -24.32
CA MET A 240 1.06 -8.30 -23.39
C MET A 240 1.28 -7.16 -22.39
N ARG A 241 0.81 -5.94 -22.69
CA ARG A 241 1.03 -4.75 -21.86
C ARG A 241 -0.01 -4.68 -20.75
N THR A 242 0.35 -5.20 -19.58
CA THR A 242 -0.50 -5.15 -18.39
C THR A 242 -0.57 -3.73 -17.83
N MET A 243 -1.77 -3.24 -17.54
CA MET A 243 -2.04 -1.87 -17.07
C MET A 243 -2.37 -1.82 -15.57
N CYS A 244 -2.97 -2.88 -15.05
CA CYS A 244 -3.32 -3.05 -13.63
C CYS A 244 -3.40 -4.54 -13.30
N LEU A 245 -3.24 -4.86 -12.02
CA LEU A 245 -3.31 -6.22 -11.50
C LEU A 245 -3.99 -6.27 -10.13
N GLN A 246 -4.64 -7.39 -9.82
CA GLN A 246 -5.19 -7.65 -8.49
C GLN A 246 -5.33 -9.16 -8.20
N TRP A 247 -5.00 -9.58 -6.98
CA TRP A 247 -5.10 -10.97 -6.54
C TRP A 247 -6.27 -11.12 -5.57
N SER A 248 -7.12 -12.12 -5.80
CA SER A 248 -8.23 -12.43 -4.88
C SER A 248 -7.70 -12.96 -3.55
N SER A 249 -8.47 -12.81 -2.47
CA SER A 249 -8.18 -13.49 -1.20
C SER A 249 -8.29 -15.02 -1.34
N HIS A 250 -7.90 -15.74 -0.28
CA HIS A 250 -8.11 -17.19 -0.17
C HIS A 250 -9.59 -17.55 -0.16
N LEU A 251 -9.92 -18.69 -0.75
CA LEU A 251 -11.29 -19.19 -0.73
C LEU A 251 -11.62 -19.80 0.63
N PRO A 252 -12.75 -19.41 1.25
CA PRO A 252 -13.14 -19.84 2.60
C PRO A 252 -13.74 -21.26 2.67
N LEU A 253 -13.38 -22.22 1.80
CA LEU A 253 -13.92 -23.59 1.87
C LEU A 253 -13.06 -24.52 2.74
N PRO A 254 -13.56 -25.01 3.89
CA PRO A 254 -12.80 -25.93 4.75
C PRO A 254 -12.46 -27.26 4.07
N SER A 255 -13.27 -27.67 3.09
CA SER A 255 -13.12 -28.95 2.39
C SER A 255 -11.92 -29.00 1.42
N LEU A 256 -11.26 -27.86 1.21
CA LEU A 256 -10.13 -27.65 0.29
C LEU A 256 -8.97 -26.86 0.91
N ILE A 257 -8.82 -26.93 2.23
CA ILE A 257 -7.67 -26.34 2.92
C ILE A 257 -6.37 -26.86 2.27
N GLY A 258 -5.47 -25.92 1.91
CA GLY A 258 -4.20 -26.22 1.24
C GLY A 258 -4.27 -26.36 -0.28
N VAL A 259 -5.46 -26.26 -0.90
CA VAL A 259 -5.61 -26.23 -2.37
C VAL A 259 -5.84 -24.79 -2.82
N ASP A 260 -4.83 -24.21 -3.48
CA ASP A 260 -4.92 -22.85 -4.03
C ASP A 260 -6.07 -22.71 -5.04
N GLY A 261 -7.10 -21.95 -4.64
CA GLY A 261 -8.19 -21.52 -5.52
C GLY A 261 -8.12 -20.05 -5.91
N SER A 262 -7.14 -19.31 -5.36
CA SER A 262 -7.02 -17.87 -5.57
C SER A 262 -6.79 -17.54 -7.04
N ILE A 263 -7.13 -16.32 -7.42
CA ILE A 263 -7.11 -15.85 -8.80
C ILE A 263 -6.33 -14.55 -8.87
N LEU A 264 -5.32 -14.52 -9.74
CA LEU A 264 -4.64 -13.31 -10.15
C LEU A 264 -5.31 -12.78 -11.43
N ALA A 265 -5.90 -11.59 -11.36
CA ALA A 265 -6.47 -10.89 -12.50
C ALA A 265 -5.46 -9.87 -13.06
N LEU A 266 -5.27 -9.89 -14.38
CA LEU A 266 -4.41 -8.95 -15.11
C LEU A 266 -5.24 -8.23 -16.19
N GLY A 267 -5.35 -6.91 -16.08
CA GLY A 267 -5.98 -6.07 -17.10
C GLY A 267 -4.92 -5.51 -18.05
N ASN A 268 -5.12 -5.62 -19.35
CA ASN A 268 -4.13 -5.17 -20.35
C ASN A 268 -4.62 -4.00 -21.21
N ARG A 269 -3.71 -3.50 -22.06
CA ARG A 269 -3.95 -2.36 -22.94
C ARG A 269 -4.85 -2.70 -24.14
N ALA A 270 -5.02 -3.98 -24.47
CA ALA A 270 -6.01 -4.44 -25.45
C ALA A 270 -7.46 -4.40 -24.91
N GLY A 271 -7.64 -4.02 -23.64
CA GLY A 271 -8.96 -3.92 -23.02
C GLY A 271 -9.53 -5.27 -22.57
N THR A 272 -8.69 -6.29 -22.42
CA THR A 272 -9.07 -7.58 -21.84
C THR A 272 -8.60 -7.72 -20.40
N VAL A 273 -9.30 -8.57 -19.65
CA VAL A 273 -8.88 -9.04 -18.33
C VAL A 273 -8.66 -10.54 -18.42
N SER A 274 -7.46 -10.98 -18.05
CA SER A 274 -7.08 -12.40 -18.00
C SER A 274 -6.99 -12.86 -16.55
N PHE A 275 -7.40 -14.10 -16.30
CA PHE A 275 -7.44 -14.72 -14.97
C PHE A 275 -6.44 -15.86 -14.89
N TRP A 276 -5.62 -15.84 -13.86
CA TRP A 276 -4.48 -16.73 -13.68
C TRP A 276 -4.53 -17.42 -12.32
N ASN A 277 -3.93 -18.61 -12.24
CA ASN A 277 -3.76 -19.35 -11.00
C ASN A 277 -2.34 -19.92 -10.94
N TYR A 278 -1.75 -19.94 -9.75
CA TYR A 278 -0.42 -20.50 -9.49
C TYR A 278 -0.50 -22.00 -9.20
N GLY A 279 -1.52 -22.39 -8.41
CA GLY A 279 -1.93 -23.77 -8.26
C GLY A 279 -0.91 -24.65 -7.53
N PRO A 280 -1.22 -25.94 -7.36
CA PRO A 280 -0.35 -26.87 -6.63
C PRO A 280 0.95 -27.19 -7.36
N GLU A 281 1.01 -26.95 -8.67
CA GLU A 281 2.20 -27.18 -9.48
C GLU A 281 3.20 -26.03 -9.39
N LYS A 282 2.87 -24.95 -8.69
CA LYS A 282 3.74 -23.78 -8.50
C LYS A 282 4.15 -23.12 -9.83
N HIS A 283 3.22 -23.12 -10.79
CA HIS A 283 3.40 -22.58 -12.12
C HIS A 283 2.14 -21.84 -12.55
N PHE A 284 2.30 -20.63 -13.07
CA PHE A 284 1.18 -19.84 -13.52
C PHE A 284 0.51 -20.43 -14.75
N ARG A 285 -0.82 -20.52 -14.68
CA ARG A 285 -1.69 -20.96 -15.79
C ARG A 285 -2.81 -19.96 -15.98
N GLN A 286 -3.04 -19.57 -17.23
CA GLN A 286 -4.21 -18.80 -17.60
C GLN A 286 -5.44 -19.72 -17.56
N LEU A 287 -6.43 -19.32 -16.77
CA LEU A 287 -7.70 -20.02 -16.61
C LEU A 287 -8.74 -19.54 -17.61
N HIS A 288 -8.83 -18.22 -17.79
CA HIS A 288 -9.86 -17.58 -18.61
C HIS A 288 -9.43 -16.17 -19.01
N TYR A 289 -10.14 -15.56 -19.96
CA TYR A 289 -10.06 -14.14 -20.24
C TYR A 289 -11.40 -13.61 -20.74
N ILE A 290 -11.65 -12.31 -20.53
CA ILE A 290 -12.85 -11.62 -20.98
C ILE A 290 -12.49 -10.30 -21.66
N GLN A 291 -13.22 -9.94 -22.71
CA GLN A 291 -13.12 -8.63 -23.35
C GLN A 291 -13.97 -7.63 -22.57
N ILE A 292 -13.37 -6.55 -22.08
CA ILE A 292 -14.08 -5.51 -21.31
C ILE A 292 -14.36 -4.29 -22.18
N CYS A 293 -13.32 -3.77 -22.83
CA CYS A 293 -13.38 -2.58 -23.67
C CYS A 293 -13.26 -2.93 -25.14
N GLU A 294 -13.94 -2.17 -26.00
CA GLU A 294 -13.59 -2.11 -27.41
C GLU A 294 -12.31 -1.28 -27.63
N ALA A 295 -11.78 -1.30 -28.85
CA ALA A 295 -10.50 -0.68 -29.19
C ALA A 295 -10.40 0.78 -28.70
N GLY A 296 -9.36 1.08 -27.91
CA GLY A 296 -9.04 2.43 -27.41
C GLY A 296 -9.31 2.66 -25.91
N GLY A 297 -10.03 1.76 -25.24
CA GLY A 297 -10.20 1.77 -23.78
C GLY A 297 -9.49 0.60 -23.09
N TRP A 298 -9.14 0.76 -21.82
CA TRP A 298 -8.60 -0.32 -20.99
C TRP A 298 -9.00 -0.18 -19.52
N VAL A 299 -8.83 -1.26 -18.77
CA VAL A 299 -9.04 -1.28 -17.32
C VAL A 299 -7.87 -0.57 -16.65
N SER A 300 -8.14 0.50 -15.89
CA SER A 300 -7.13 1.29 -15.20
C SER A 300 -6.79 0.78 -13.80
N ASP A 301 -7.73 0.11 -13.14
CA ASP A 301 -7.61 -0.38 -11.76
C ASP A 301 -8.68 -1.44 -11.47
N MET A 302 -8.41 -2.33 -10.51
CA MET A 302 -9.26 -3.47 -10.15
C MET A 302 -9.31 -3.71 -8.64
N ALA A 303 -10.45 -4.18 -8.15
CA ALA A 303 -10.62 -4.56 -6.75
C ALA A 303 -11.52 -5.80 -6.61
N TRP A 304 -11.06 -6.79 -5.83
CA TRP A 304 -11.84 -7.95 -5.44
C TRP A 304 -12.68 -7.65 -4.21
N SER A 305 -13.93 -8.11 -4.19
CA SER A 305 -14.67 -8.31 -2.95
C SER A 305 -14.10 -9.53 -2.22
N GLU A 306 -14.48 -9.69 -0.96
CA GLU A 306 -14.28 -10.97 -0.28
C GLU A 306 -15.09 -12.09 -0.97
N TRP A 307 -14.62 -13.32 -0.78
CA TRP A 307 -15.32 -14.52 -1.23
C TRP A 307 -16.49 -14.84 -0.30
N ASN A 308 -17.68 -14.98 -0.88
CA ASN A 308 -18.87 -15.47 -0.22
C ASN A 308 -19.08 -16.95 -0.53
N ILE A 309 -19.40 -17.74 0.50
CA ILE A 309 -19.76 -19.15 0.35
C ILE A 309 -21.24 -19.20 -0.03
N LEU A 310 -21.55 -19.72 -1.22
CA LEU A 310 -22.93 -19.93 -1.65
C LEU A 310 -23.47 -21.28 -1.17
N ASP A 311 -22.63 -22.32 -1.24
CA ASP A 311 -22.91 -23.67 -0.80
C ASP A 311 -21.61 -24.41 -0.42
N ASN A 312 -21.67 -25.69 -0.09
CA ASN A 312 -20.50 -26.48 0.35
C ASN A 312 -19.39 -26.67 -0.71
N MET A 313 -19.67 -26.32 -1.97
CA MET A 313 -18.82 -26.57 -3.13
C MET A 313 -18.62 -25.31 -4.00
N THR A 314 -19.29 -24.20 -3.69
CA THR A 314 -19.30 -22.99 -4.52
C THR A 314 -18.98 -21.75 -3.71
N CYS A 315 -18.03 -20.97 -4.21
CA CYS A 315 -17.73 -19.62 -3.74
C CYS A 315 -17.94 -18.60 -4.84
N GLU A 316 -18.37 -17.40 -4.47
CA GLU A 316 -18.57 -16.27 -5.38
C GLU A 316 -17.86 -15.03 -4.84
N ALA A 317 -17.18 -14.30 -5.72
CA ALA A 317 -16.62 -12.99 -5.44
C ALA A 317 -16.91 -12.06 -6.62
N HIS A 318 -16.86 -10.76 -6.38
CA HIS A 318 -17.05 -9.73 -7.39
C HIS A 318 -15.72 -9.05 -7.69
N LEU A 319 -15.41 -8.89 -8.96
CA LEU A 319 -14.29 -8.08 -9.42
C LEU A 319 -14.83 -6.77 -9.98
N ALA A 320 -14.53 -5.67 -9.29
CA ALA A 320 -14.79 -4.33 -9.76
C ALA A 320 -13.67 -3.89 -10.71
N LEU A 321 -14.06 -3.26 -11.82
CA LEU A 321 -13.20 -2.79 -12.89
C LEU A 321 -13.42 -1.30 -13.07
N SER A 322 -12.35 -0.51 -12.95
CA SER A 322 -12.36 0.89 -13.37
C SER A 322 -11.81 1.04 -14.77
N MET A 323 -12.42 1.90 -15.56
CA MET A 323 -12.03 2.13 -16.94
C MET A 323 -11.41 3.52 -17.12
N THR A 324 -10.64 3.70 -18.19
CA THR A 324 -10.00 4.99 -18.51
C THR A 324 -10.96 6.15 -18.78
N ASP A 325 -12.21 5.86 -19.15
CA ASP A 325 -13.27 6.85 -19.31
C ASP A 325 -13.97 7.24 -17.99
N GLY A 326 -13.53 6.65 -16.87
CA GLY A 326 -14.07 6.86 -15.54
C GLY A 326 -15.33 6.05 -15.24
N SER A 327 -15.71 5.10 -16.11
CA SER A 327 -16.80 4.15 -15.86
C SER A 327 -16.38 3.03 -14.92
N ILE A 328 -17.38 2.42 -14.27
CA ILE A 328 -17.20 1.27 -13.36
C ILE A 328 -18.03 0.11 -13.88
N ARG A 329 -17.41 -1.05 -14.00
CA ARG A 329 -18.08 -2.33 -14.27
C ARG A 329 -17.79 -3.33 -13.16
N ILE A 330 -18.68 -4.28 -12.96
CA ILE A 330 -18.50 -5.38 -12.01
C ILE A 330 -18.75 -6.68 -12.73
N THR A 331 -17.87 -7.66 -12.56
CA THR A 331 -18.10 -9.05 -13.00
C THR A 331 -18.19 -9.97 -11.79
N SER A 332 -19.16 -10.88 -11.79
CA SER A 332 -19.24 -11.94 -10.79
C SER A 332 -18.39 -13.12 -11.23
N ILE A 333 -17.62 -13.65 -10.28
CA ILE A 333 -16.65 -14.72 -10.49
C ILE A 333 -16.97 -15.83 -9.50
N ARG A 334 -17.24 -17.02 -10.04
CA ARG A 334 -17.60 -18.20 -9.25
C ARG A 334 -16.53 -19.27 -9.37
N ARG A 335 -16.24 -19.89 -8.23
CA ARG A 335 -15.34 -21.03 -8.10
C ARG A 335 -16.13 -22.21 -7.58
N GLN A 336 -16.20 -23.26 -8.39
CA GLN A 336 -16.91 -24.49 -8.08
C GLN A 336 -15.92 -25.63 -7.92
N VAL A 337 -16.15 -26.49 -6.93
CA VAL A 337 -15.33 -27.67 -6.70
C VAL A 337 -15.82 -28.80 -7.60
N GLU A 338 -14.97 -29.23 -8.52
CA GLU A 338 -15.22 -30.38 -9.38
C GLU A 338 -14.31 -31.54 -9.00
N ALA A 339 -14.85 -32.75 -8.95
CA ALA A 339 -14.05 -33.96 -8.80
C ALA A 339 -13.59 -34.41 -10.18
N ASP A 340 -12.27 -34.48 -10.37
CA ASP A 340 -11.69 -35.09 -11.56
C ASP A 340 -12.04 -36.59 -11.61
N SER A 341 -11.88 -37.21 -12.78
CA SER A 341 -11.99 -38.65 -13.03
C SER A 341 -11.25 -39.54 -12.02
N LEU A 342 -10.18 -39.02 -11.41
CA LEU A 342 -9.37 -39.67 -10.37
C LEU A 342 -9.83 -39.37 -8.93
N GLY A 343 -10.96 -38.68 -8.75
CA GLY A 343 -11.47 -38.22 -7.45
C GLY A 343 -10.68 -37.03 -6.86
N LYS A 344 -9.68 -36.50 -7.56
CA LYS A 344 -8.94 -35.31 -7.13
C LYS A 344 -9.82 -34.09 -7.33
N LYS A 345 -10.12 -33.38 -6.24
CA LYS A 345 -10.87 -32.12 -6.28
C LYS A 345 -10.04 -31.04 -6.98
N ARG A 346 -10.66 -30.30 -7.90
CA ARG A 346 -10.09 -29.15 -8.60
C ARG A 346 -11.10 -28.00 -8.60
N TRP A 347 -10.59 -26.80 -8.82
CA TRP A 347 -11.39 -25.60 -8.96
C TRP A 347 -11.75 -25.37 -10.42
N ASN A 348 -13.05 -25.29 -10.73
CA ASN A 348 -13.55 -24.73 -11.97
C ASN A 348 -13.82 -23.23 -11.81
N LEU A 349 -13.69 -22.47 -12.89
CA LEU A 349 -13.89 -21.02 -12.92
C LEU A 349 -15.05 -20.68 -13.87
N GLU A 350 -16.04 -19.98 -13.34
CA GLU A 350 -17.12 -19.37 -14.12
C GLU A 350 -17.04 -17.86 -13.95
N VAL A 351 -17.05 -17.13 -15.06
CA VAL A 351 -16.97 -15.66 -15.09
C VAL A 351 -18.20 -15.13 -15.82
N GLN A 352 -18.96 -14.26 -15.14
CA GLN A 352 -20.17 -13.65 -15.72
C GLN A 352 -19.83 -12.40 -16.54
N GLU A 353 -20.74 -12.03 -17.44
CA GLU A 353 -20.59 -10.81 -18.24
C GLU A 353 -20.52 -9.55 -17.33
N PRO A 354 -19.59 -8.61 -17.58
CA PRO A 354 -19.48 -7.41 -16.76
C PRO A 354 -20.72 -6.52 -16.82
N VAL A 355 -21.27 -6.18 -15.66
CA VAL A 355 -22.40 -5.26 -15.49
C VAL A 355 -21.88 -3.83 -15.31
N LEU A 356 -22.43 -2.89 -16.06
CA LEU A 356 -22.11 -1.46 -15.94
C LEU A 356 -22.82 -0.84 -14.73
N ILE A 357 -22.06 -0.27 -13.80
CA ILE A 357 -22.57 0.37 -12.58
C ILE A 357 -22.57 1.89 -12.69
N ASP A 358 -21.44 2.47 -13.12
CA ASP A 358 -21.31 3.91 -13.35
C ASP A 358 -20.89 4.15 -14.80
N ARG A 359 -21.59 5.04 -15.51
CA ARG A 359 -21.27 5.37 -16.91
C ARG A 359 -19.98 6.17 -17.07
N GLY A 360 -19.43 6.67 -15.97
CA GLY A 360 -18.28 7.55 -16.01
C GLY A 360 -18.62 8.97 -16.45
N ASP A 361 -17.68 9.86 -16.16
CA ASP A 361 -17.76 11.29 -16.41
C ASP A 361 -16.42 11.85 -16.90
N LYS A 362 -15.59 10.98 -17.49
CA LYS A 362 -14.23 11.27 -18.00
C LYS A 362 -13.20 11.68 -16.96
N ARG A 363 -13.60 11.79 -15.68
CA ARG A 363 -12.63 11.96 -14.59
C ARG A 363 -12.00 10.61 -14.27
N PHE A 364 -10.68 10.61 -14.13
CA PHE A 364 -9.94 9.44 -13.72
C PHE A 364 -10.35 8.98 -12.31
N ILE A 365 -10.48 7.67 -12.14
CA ILE A 365 -10.76 7.05 -10.85
C ILE A 365 -9.44 6.91 -10.09
N THR A 366 -9.34 7.56 -8.94
CA THR A 366 -8.09 7.66 -8.17
C THR A 366 -7.89 6.50 -7.19
N SER A 367 -8.97 5.83 -6.80
CA SER A 367 -8.96 4.62 -5.96
C SER A 367 -10.25 3.85 -6.16
N LEU A 368 -10.16 2.51 -6.07
CA LEU A 368 -11.25 1.57 -6.18
C LEU A 368 -11.06 0.49 -5.09
N ARG A 369 -12.02 0.34 -4.18
CA ARG A 369 -11.90 -0.58 -3.05
C ARG A 369 -13.25 -1.15 -2.63
N TRP A 370 -13.28 -2.44 -2.29
CA TRP A 370 -14.38 -3.04 -1.55
C TRP A 370 -14.20 -2.85 -0.05
N VAL A 371 -15.26 -2.43 0.61
CA VAL A 371 -15.39 -2.42 2.07
C VAL A 371 -16.55 -3.35 2.39
N ASP A 372 -16.22 -4.52 2.91
CA ASP A 372 -17.15 -5.65 2.99
C ASP A 372 -17.74 -5.97 1.59
N ASP A 373 -19.05 -5.90 1.42
CA ASP A 373 -19.79 -6.10 0.16
C ASP A 373 -20.21 -4.77 -0.50
N VAL A 374 -19.65 -3.63 -0.07
CA VAL A 374 -19.92 -2.29 -0.61
C VAL A 374 -18.72 -1.80 -1.42
N LEU A 375 -18.97 -1.38 -2.67
CA LEU A 375 -17.93 -0.85 -3.55
C LEU A 375 -17.76 0.66 -3.35
N ILE A 376 -16.52 1.12 -3.15
CA ILE A 376 -16.19 2.54 -3.00
C ILE A 376 -15.16 2.91 -4.06
N TRP A 377 -15.40 4.02 -4.75
CA TRP A 377 -14.41 4.61 -5.65
C TRP A 377 -14.35 6.12 -5.49
N THR A 378 -13.19 6.67 -5.82
CA THR A 378 -12.94 8.11 -5.71
C THR A 378 -12.57 8.70 -7.05
N LYS A 379 -13.02 9.92 -7.28
CA LYS A 379 -12.61 10.79 -8.39
C LYS A 379 -12.11 12.10 -7.77
N SER A 380 -11.43 12.94 -8.54
CA SER A 380 -11.01 14.25 -8.02
C SER A 380 -12.22 15.04 -7.50
N GLY A 381 -12.24 15.34 -6.20
CA GLY A 381 -13.32 16.05 -5.52
C GLY A 381 -14.54 15.24 -5.07
N THR A 382 -14.67 13.96 -5.40
CA THR A 382 -15.86 13.16 -5.07
C THR A 382 -15.55 11.72 -4.64
N VAL A 383 -16.32 11.21 -3.68
CA VAL A 383 -16.35 9.80 -3.27
C VAL A 383 -17.68 9.22 -3.70
N HIS A 384 -17.66 8.04 -4.28
CA HIS A 384 -18.84 7.32 -4.73
C HIS A 384 -18.90 5.98 -4.03
N ILE A 385 -20.10 5.59 -3.59
CA ILE A 385 -20.33 4.41 -2.76
C ILE A 385 -21.50 3.67 -3.40
N PHE A 386 -21.33 2.38 -3.69
CA PHE A 386 -22.34 1.53 -4.30
C PHE A 386 -22.64 0.32 -3.43
N ALA A 387 -23.91 0.13 -3.14
CA ALA A 387 -24.45 -1.08 -2.53
C ALA A 387 -25.48 -1.69 -3.48
N ALA A 388 -25.33 -3.00 -3.75
CA ALA A 388 -26.29 -3.76 -4.52
C ALA A 388 -27.62 -3.92 -3.76
N GLU A 389 -28.71 -4.22 -4.47
CA GLU A 389 -29.97 -4.57 -3.83
C GLU A 389 -29.82 -5.86 -3.00
N GLY A 390 -30.33 -5.86 -1.77
CA GLY A 390 -30.19 -7.01 -0.86
C GLY A 390 -28.79 -7.17 -0.23
N ASN A 391 -27.96 -6.14 -0.25
CA ASN A 391 -26.66 -6.12 0.43
C ASN A 391 -26.80 -6.49 1.93
N ALA A 392 -25.84 -7.27 2.45
CA ALA A 392 -25.92 -7.81 3.80
C ALA A 392 -25.34 -6.85 4.86
N THR A 393 -24.44 -5.95 4.45
CA THR A 393 -23.74 -5.02 5.35
C THR A 393 -24.54 -3.75 5.62
N VAL A 394 -25.28 -3.25 4.62
CA VAL A 394 -25.95 -1.94 4.67
C VAL A 394 -27.45 -2.02 4.36
N GLN A 395 -28.22 -1.06 4.87
CA GLN A 395 -29.69 -1.00 4.73
C GLN A 395 -30.15 -0.20 3.50
N TRP A 396 -29.22 0.47 2.81
CA TRP A 396 -29.49 1.28 1.63
C TRP A 396 -28.94 0.59 0.37
N HIS A 397 -29.42 0.99 -0.80
CA HIS A 397 -28.98 0.45 -2.08
C HIS A 397 -28.80 1.58 -3.11
N GLY A 398 -28.08 1.28 -4.19
CA GLY A 398 -27.79 2.24 -5.27
C GLY A 398 -26.45 2.96 -5.08
N ILE A 399 -26.29 4.09 -5.77
CA ILE A 399 -25.05 4.88 -5.76
C ILE A 399 -25.25 6.16 -4.95
N VAL A 400 -24.40 6.38 -3.96
CA VAL A 400 -24.30 7.64 -3.21
C VAL A 400 -23.02 8.36 -3.63
N ALA A 401 -23.15 9.62 -4.08
CA ALA A 401 -22.03 10.46 -4.45
C ALA A 401 -21.85 11.62 -3.45
N LEU A 402 -20.69 11.68 -2.81
CA LEU A 402 -20.33 12.66 -1.79
C LEU A 402 -19.25 13.60 -2.30
N ARG A 403 -19.53 14.92 -2.27
CA ARG A 403 -18.57 15.95 -2.68
C ARG A 403 -17.64 16.33 -1.54
N LEU A 404 -16.37 16.04 -1.70
CA LEU A 404 -15.32 16.39 -0.75
C LEU A 404 -15.13 17.91 -0.70
N LYS A 405 -14.85 18.43 0.50
CA LYS A 405 -14.60 19.85 0.77
C LYS A 405 -13.15 20.04 1.22
N ARG A 406 -12.64 21.28 1.17
CA ARG A 406 -11.32 21.59 1.75
C ARG A 406 -11.31 21.25 3.24
N VAL A 407 -10.25 20.58 3.72
CA VAL A 407 -10.04 20.26 5.14
C VAL A 407 -8.64 20.73 5.52
N GLY A 408 -8.55 21.83 6.26
CA GLY A 408 -7.27 22.44 6.66
C GLY A 408 -6.85 23.66 5.86
N ASN A 409 -5.85 24.37 6.37
CA ASN A 409 -5.34 25.64 5.85
C ASN A 409 -3.90 25.57 5.31
N TRP A 410 -3.30 24.38 5.17
CA TRP A 410 -1.96 24.20 4.58
C TRP A 410 -1.99 24.03 3.06
N ALA A 411 -0.80 24.06 2.44
CA ALA A 411 -0.61 23.78 1.02
C ALA A 411 -1.24 22.42 0.62
N SER A 412 -1.95 22.38 -0.51
CA SER A 412 -2.60 21.16 -1.04
C SER A 412 -3.64 20.50 -0.11
N ALA A 413 -4.10 21.19 0.93
CA ALA A 413 -5.17 20.73 1.84
C ALA A 413 -6.58 20.76 1.20
N ASN A 414 -6.69 20.38 -0.08
CA ASN A 414 -7.90 20.48 -0.88
C ASN A 414 -8.44 19.09 -1.27
N ALA A 415 -9.68 19.07 -1.75
CA ALA A 415 -10.41 17.87 -2.11
C ALA A 415 -10.01 17.24 -3.46
N LEU A 416 -9.06 17.83 -4.19
CA LEU A 416 -8.75 17.44 -5.56
C LEU A 416 -7.60 16.42 -5.66
N GLY A 417 -6.84 16.23 -4.58
CA GLY A 417 -5.76 15.27 -4.51
C GLY A 417 -6.24 13.82 -4.74
N PRO A 418 -5.40 12.95 -5.29
CA PRO A 418 -5.74 11.54 -5.44
C PRO A 418 -5.96 10.89 -4.07
N CYS A 419 -6.90 9.94 -4.02
CA CYS A 419 -7.14 9.14 -2.83
C CYS A 419 -6.03 8.10 -2.69
N VAL A 420 -5.47 8.01 -1.50
CA VAL A 420 -4.41 7.05 -1.15
C VAL A 420 -4.84 6.00 -0.16
N GLY A 421 -6.01 6.17 0.46
CA GLY A 421 -6.52 5.24 1.46
C GLY A 421 -8.03 5.36 1.64
N ILE A 422 -8.70 4.22 1.67
CA ILE A 422 -10.12 4.08 2.03
C ILE A 422 -10.17 2.97 3.07
N HIS A 423 -10.75 3.23 4.24
CA HIS A 423 -10.86 2.21 5.27
C HIS A 423 -12.06 2.42 6.20
N ARG A 424 -12.65 1.32 6.66
CA ARG A 424 -13.73 1.31 7.63
C ARG A 424 -13.15 1.34 9.04
N ILE A 425 -13.44 2.40 9.79
CA ILE A 425 -12.98 2.55 11.17
C ILE A 425 -13.84 1.71 12.12
N ASN A 426 -15.15 1.76 11.91
CA ASN A 426 -16.15 1.02 12.66
C ASN A 426 -17.37 0.77 11.76
N ARG A 427 -18.41 0.12 12.30
CA ARG A 427 -19.60 -0.25 11.55
C ARG A 427 -20.19 0.88 10.71
N ASP A 428 -20.16 2.11 11.21
CA ASP A 428 -20.83 3.25 10.59
C ASP A 428 -19.88 4.33 10.06
N THR A 429 -18.57 4.14 10.16
CA THR A 429 -17.59 5.19 9.85
C THR A 429 -16.54 4.72 8.86
N ILE A 430 -16.33 5.50 7.81
CA ILE A 430 -15.25 5.33 6.83
C ILE A 430 -14.34 6.55 6.85
N ILE A 431 -13.03 6.31 6.76
CA ILE A 431 -12.03 7.34 6.48
C ILE A 431 -11.57 7.24 5.03
N VAL A 432 -11.51 8.40 4.38
CA VAL A 432 -10.91 8.60 3.06
C VAL A 432 -9.73 9.53 3.21
N VAL A 433 -8.53 9.07 2.86
CA VAL A 433 -7.27 9.80 2.99
C VAL A 433 -6.77 10.17 1.59
N LEU A 434 -6.48 11.45 1.37
CA LEU A 434 -5.89 11.95 0.12
C LEU A 434 -4.36 12.07 0.24
N SER A 435 -3.68 12.24 -0.89
CA SER A 435 -2.21 12.29 -0.96
C SER A 435 -1.55 13.37 -0.11
N SER A 436 -2.27 14.43 0.23
CA SER A 436 -1.81 15.49 1.15
C SER A 436 -2.01 15.17 2.63
N LEU A 437 -2.38 13.91 2.95
CA LEU A 437 -2.84 13.44 4.27
C LEU A 437 -4.10 14.16 4.79
N THR A 438 -4.79 14.90 3.91
CA THR A 438 -6.15 15.35 4.22
C THR A 438 -7.07 14.16 4.34
N SER A 439 -7.86 14.15 5.40
CA SER A 439 -8.74 13.03 5.75
C SER A 439 -10.18 13.50 5.78
N HIS A 440 -11.07 12.68 5.22
CA HIS A 440 -12.51 12.88 5.21
C HIS A 440 -13.19 11.73 5.91
N ILE A 441 -14.09 12.05 6.83
CA ILE A 441 -14.89 11.07 7.55
C ILE A 441 -16.27 11.00 6.92
N ILE A 442 -16.72 9.78 6.62
CA ILE A 442 -18.07 9.45 6.18
C ILE A 442 -18.73 8.70 7.34
N THR A 443 -19.88 9.18 7.80
CA THR A 443 -20.65 8.59 8.90
C THR A 443 -21.94 7.96 8.38
N ASP A 444 -22.62 7.23 9.27
CA ASP A 444 -23.89 6.56 9.00
C ASP A 444 -23.79 5.61 7.81
N PHE A 445 -22.61 4.98 7.65
CA PHE A 445 -22.29 4.14 6.51
C PHE A 445 -23.28 2.98 6.33
N ALA A 446 -23.78 2.37 7.42
CA ALA A 446 -24.74 1.28 7.30
C ALA A 446 -26.17 1.73 6.94
N ALA A 447 -26.53 2.99 7.23
CA ALA A 447 -27.91 3.48 7.08
C ALA A 447 -28.10 4.44 5.91
N ALA A 448 -27.29 5.52 5.86
CA ALA A 448 -27.37 6.55 4.83
C ALA A 448 -26.04 7.35 4.81
N PRO A 449 -25.04 6.92 4.01
CA PRO A 449 -23.70 7.46 4.10
C PRO A 449 -23.68 8.96 3.77
N ARG A 450 -23.07 9.74 4.67
CA ARG A 450 -22.94 11.19 4.52
C ARG A 450 -21.59 11.67 5.02
N LEU A 451 -21.14 12.80 4.50
CA LEU A 451 -19.93 13.42 5.03
C LEU A 451 -20.19 13.90 6.45
N ALA A 452 -19.27 13.55 7.35
CA ALA A 452 -19.27 14.00 8.72
C ALA A 452 -19.17 15.52 8.82
N HIS A 453 -19.40 16.04 10.02
CA HIS A 453 -19.15 17.45 10.30
C HIS A 453 -17.68 17.79 9.98
N PRO A 454 -17.37 18.93 9.33
CA PRO A 454 -16.00 19.27 8.93
C PRO A 454 -14.95 19.22 10.05
N HIS A 455 -15.38 19.46 11.30
CA HIS A 455 -14.51 19.36 12.47
C HIS A 455 -13.96 17.96 12.73
N GLU A 456 -14.70 16.90 12.41
CA GLU A 456 -14.24 15.52 12.59
C GLU A 456 -13.18 15.16 11.55
N SER A 457 -13.44 15.52 10.30
CA SER A 457 -12.46 15.39 9.20
C SER A 457 -11.19 16.20 9.49
N LEU A 458 -11.35 17.44 9.97
CA LEU A 458 -10.23 18.29 10.36
C LEU A 458 -9.41 17.70 11.51
N ARG A 459 -10.05 17.08 12.51
CA ARG A 459 -9.35 16.44 13.63
C ARG A 459 -8.46 15.30 13.16
N ALA A 460 -8.97 14.42 12.31
CA ALA A 460 -8.20 13.33 11.73
C ALA A 460 -7.05 13.86 10.84
N ALA A 461 -7.35 14.84 9.99
CA ALA A 461 -6.35 15.46 9.11
C ALA A 461 -5.24 16.16 9.90
N LEU A 462 -5.58 16.87 10.98
CA LEU A 462 -4.59 17.51 11.87
C LEU A 462 -3.70 16.46 12.53
N ALA A 463 -4.23 15.31 12.97
CA ALA A 463 -3.41 14.27 13.56
C ALA A 463 -2.36 13.70 12.58
N LEU A 464 -2.74 13.44 11.33
CA LEU A 464 -1.78 12.99 10.31
C LEU A 464 -0.80 14.10 9.92
N ARG A 465 -1.30 15.33 9.80
CA ARG A 465 -0.48 16.51 9.50
C ARG A 465 0.57 16.76 10.56
N ASP A 466 0.17 16.64 11.82
CA ASP A 466 1.00 16.78 13.00
C ASP A 466 2.16 15.79 13.02
N MET A 467 1.91 14.53 12.61
CA MET A 467 2.95 13.52 12.45
C MET A 467 3.87 13.83 11.27
N PHE A 468 3.32 14.30 10.15
CA PHE A 468 4.10 14.75 9.01
C PHE A 468 5.04 15.92 9.37
N GLU A 469 4.56 16.90 10.13
CA GLU A 469 5.39 18.05 10.55
C GLU A 469 6.52 17.66 11.49
N ASP A 470 6.30 16.69 12.38
CA ASP A 470 7.36 16.13 13.22
C ASP A 470 8.50 15.54 12.36
N HIS A 471 8.16 14.83 11.28
CA HIS A 471 9.14 14.30 10.34
C HIS A 471 9.82 15.37 9.49
N LEU A 472 9.05 16.34 8.98
CA LEU A 472 9.57 17.47 8.24
C LEU A 472 10.64 18.23 9.06
N LEU A 473 10.37 18.43 10.35
CA LEU A 473 11.26 19.10 11.30
C LEU A 473 12.35 18.17 11.85
N ALA A 474 12.29 16.86 11.63
CA ALA A 474 13.33 15.91 12.02
C ALA A 474 14.33 15.63 10.89
N ASP A 475 13.92 15.80 9.63
CA ASP A 475 14.69 15.43 8.44
C ASP A 475 16.03 16.22 8.37
N PRO A 476 17.19 15.54 8.44
CA PRO A 476 18.49 16.20 8.42
C PRO A 476 18.82 16.86 7.08
N LEU A 477 18.31 16.33 5.95
CA LEU A 477 18.54 16.92 4.62
C LEU A 477 17.77 18.23 4.49
N ILE A 478 16.56 18.30 5.01
CA ILE A 478 15.74 19.52 5.01
C ILE A 478 16.37 20.54 5.94
N LYS A 479 16.75 20.15 7.16
CA LYS A 479 17.50 21.01 8.07
C LYS A 479 18.75 21.57 7.41
N MET A 480 19.55 20.72 6.78
CA MET A 480 20.79 21.13 6.12
C MET A 480 20.54 22.09 4.95
N ARG A 481 19.50 21.85 4.14
CA ARG A 481 19.17 22.70 2.99
C ARG A 481 18.61 24.06 3.41
N TYR A 482 17.88 24.13 4.52
CA TYR A 482 17.18 25.33 4.98
C TYR A 482 17.74 25.89 6.31
N ARG A 483 19.02 25.64 6.64
CA ARG A 483 19.63 26.10 7.91
C ARG A 483 19.48 27.62 8.13
N SER A 484 19.45 28.40 7.05
CA SER A 484 19.41 29.86 7.09
C SER A 484 18.00 30.46 7.05
N VAL A 485 16.94 29.63 6.96
CA VAL A 485 15.55 30.11 6.81
C VAL A 485 14.65 29.40 7.81
N GLU A 486 13.85 30.15 8.57
CA GLU A 486 12.83 29.56 9.43
C GLU A 486 11.82 28.79 8.58
N LEU A 487 11.66 27.50 8.89
CA LEU A 487 10.81 26.61 8.10
C LEU A 487 9.33 26.92 8.38
N GLN A 488 8.68 27.62 7.44
CA GLN A 488 7.24 27.88 7.49
C GLN A 488 6.47 26.63 7.07
N THR A 489 6.00 25.84 8.04
CA THR A 489 5.37 24.53 7.78
C THR A 489 4.15 24.63 6.87
N GLU A 490 3.40 25.73 6.90
CA GLU A 490 2.21 25.97 6.07
C GLU A 490 2.46 25.87 4.56
N GLY A 491 3.68 26.22 4.12
CA GLY A 491 4.11 26.15 2.72
C GLY A 491 4.54 24.75 2.25
N TRP A 492 4.58 23.77 3.17
CA TRP A 492 4.91 22.38 2.88
C TRP A 492 3.65 21.52 2.85
N THR A 493 3.60 20.58 1.93
CA THR A 493 2.59 19.53 1.84
C THR A 493 3.24 18.16 1.91
N ALA A 494 2.50 17.20 2.44
CA ALA A 494 2.80 15.79 2.22
C ALA A 494 2.50 15.47 0.75
N ASN A 495 3.36 14.68 0.12
CA ASN A 495 3.04 13.88 -1.04
C ASN A 495 3.14 12.42 -0.63
N THR A 496 1.98 11.80 -0.42
CA THR A 496 1.85 10.44 0.09
C THR A 496 1.65 9.49 -1.08
N THR A 497 2.38 8.38 -1.11
CA THR A 497 2.24 7.39 -2.19
C THR A 497 1.02 6.52 -2.03
N GLY A 498 0.78 6.07 -0.80
CA GLY A 498 -0.24 5.12 -0.41
C GLY A 498 -0.45 5.20 1.10
N TRP A 499 -1.63 4.76 1.54
CA TRP A 499 -2.01 4.70 2.94
C TRP A 499 -2.83 3.43 3.15
N THR A 500 -2.55 2.72 4.23
CA THR A 500 -3.32 1.54 4.59
C THR A 500 -3.50 1.47 6.10
N SER A 501 -4.58 0.84 6.54
CA SER A 501 -4.81 0.58 7.96
C SER A 501 -4.35 -0.83 8.30
N LEU A 502 -3.92 -1.03 9.55
CA LEU A 502 -3.71 -2.36 10.12
C LEU A 502 -5.04 -3.07 10.47
N GLY A 503 -6.19 -2.43 10.25
CA GLY A 503 -7.51 -3.01 10.53
C GLY A 503 -7.94 -2.92 11.99
N TRP A 504 -7.04 -2.56 12.91
CA TRP A 504 -7.33 -2.46 14.35
C TRP A 504 -6.95 -1.09 14.91
N GLY A 505 -7.86 -0.50 15.71
CA GLY A 505 -7.55 0.57 16.66
C GLY A 505 -6.96 1.87 16.09
N GLY A 506 -7.43 2.32 14.92
CA GLY A 506 -7.02 3.62 14.37
C GLY A 506 -5.55 3.72 13.95
N VAL A 507 -4.88 2.57 13.82
CA VAL A 507 -3.50 2.48 13.38
C VAL A 507 -3.45 2.41 11.84
N GLY A 508 -2.59 3.24 11.25
CA GLY A 508 -2.33 3.24 9.82
C GLY A 508 -0.85 3.38 9.49
N SER A 509 -0.47 2.87 8.33
CA SER A 509 0.85 3.07 7.74
C SER A 509 0.74 3.83 6.43
N TRP A 510 1.74 4.68 6.17
CA TRP A 510 1.84 5.42 4.93
C TRP A 510 3.29 5.78 4.64
N VAL A 511 3.55 6.13 3.38
CA VAL A 511 4.84 6.66 2.95
C VAL A 511 4.64 8.02 2.35
N THR A 512 5.34 9.01 2.90
CA THR A 512 5.22 10.41 2.50
C THR A 512 6.57 11.03 2.19
N GLU A 513 6.55 11.94 1.23
CA GLU A 513 7.64 12.86 0.97
C GLU A 513 7.18 14.31 1.26
N PRO A 514 7.99 15.14 1.92
CA PRO A 514 7.72 16.57 2.06
C PRO A 514 7.99 17.32 0.75
N ILE A 515 6.98 18.04 0.27
CA ILE A 515 7.06 18.87 -0.94
C ILE A 515 6.68 20.31 -0.61
N SER A 516 7.44 21.27 -1.15
CA SER A 516 7.08 22.68 -1.22
C SER A 516 7.25 23.17 -2.66
N PHE A 517 6.68 24.34 -2.98
CA PHE A 517 6.89 24.99 -4.28
C PHE A 517 8.38 25.17 -4.62
N HIS A 518 9.23 25.36 -3.61
CA HIS A 518 10.68 25.57 -3.79
C HIS A 518 11.46 24.26 -4.02
N THR A 519 10.90 23.10 -3.65
CA THR A 519 11.56 21.79 -3.80
C THR A 519 11.04 20.98 -4.97
N LEU A 520 10.05 21.50 -5.71
CA LEU A 520 9.40 20.77 -6.81
C LEU A 520 10.33 20.51 -7.99
N ASP A 521 11.35 21.35 -8.19
CA ASP A 521 12.13 21.41 -9.44
C ASP A 521 13.63 21.09 -9.31
N SER A 522 14.17 20.95 -8.09
CA SER A 522 15.63 21.15 -7.87
C SER A 522 16.42 19.99 -7.26
N ALA A 523 15.77 18.89 -6.87
CA ALA A 523 16.48 17.78 -6.22
C ALA A 523 16.64 16.59 -7.17
N THR A 524 17.89 16.28 -7.53
CA THR A 524 18.25 14.96 -8.05
C THR A 524 17.79 13.88 -7.08
N GLU A 525 17.41 12.70 -7.60
CA GLU A 525 16.86 11.58 -6.81
C GLU A 525 17.68 11.25 -5.55
N GLY A 526 19.01 11.35 -5.61
CA GLY A 526 19.90 11.10 -4.47
C GLY A 526 19.80 12.09 -3.31
N LYS A 527 19.08 13.21 -3.48
CA LYS A 527 18.84 14.21 -2.43
C LYS A 527 17.40 14.18 -1.90
N ARG A 528 16.60 13.21 -2.32
CA ARG A 528 15.21 13.02 -1.88
C ARG A 528 15.12 11.81 -0.97
N SER A 529 14.27 11.92 0.03
CA SER A 529 14.01 10.90 1.01
C SER A 529 12.52 10.85 1.27
N MET A 530 12.01 9.64 1.45
CA MET A 530 10.64 9.38 1.84
C MET A 530 10.62 8.84 3.28
N ASN A 531 9.54 9.08 3.98
CA ASN A 531 9.34 8.61 5.34
C ASN A 531 8.20 7.60 5.36
N PHE A 532 8.52 6.36 5.72
CA PHE A 532 7.54 5.38 6.15
C PHE A 532 7.15 5.69 7.59
N VAL A 533 5.86 5.81 7.84
CA VAL A 533 5.31 6.13 9.16
C VAL A 533 4.29 5.07 9.51
N LEU A 534 4.37 4.56 10.74
CA LEU A 534 3.29 3.82 11.39
C LEU A 534 2.77 4.68 12.53
N GLY A 535 1.52 5.13 12.42
CA GLY A 535 0.91 6.05 13.38
C GLY A 535 -0.40 5.52 13.92
N ASN A 536 -0.65 5.78 15.20
CA ASN A 536 -1.95 5.61 15.82
C ASN A 536 -2.66 6.96 15.88
N MET A 537 -3.81 7.09 15.20
CA MET A 537 -4.61 8.33 15.22
C MET A 537 -5.34 8.55 16.56
N GLY A 538 -5.51 7.52 17.38
CA GLY A 538 -6.11 7.61 18.71
C GLY A 538 -7.46 8.32 18.68
N LYS A 539 -7.68 9.25 19.61
CA LYS A 539 -8.91 10.07 19.70
C LYS A 539 -9.19 11.01 18.51
N ALA A 540 -8.27 11.09 17.53
CA ALA A 540 -8.49 11.94 16.37
C ALA A 540 -9.54 11.37 15.41
N ILE A 541 -9.80 10.07 15.48
CA ILE A 541 -10.86 9.38 14.75
C ILE A 541 -11.91 8.82 15.72
N PRO A 542 -13.12 8.48 15.22
CA PRO A 542 -14.09 7.73 16.00
C PRO A 542 -13.51 6.41 16.53
N ALA A 543 -14.02 5.94 17.68
CA ALA A 543 -13.60 4.68 18.25
C ALA A 543 -13.88 3.52 17.28
N ALA A 544 -12.91 2.61 17.14
CA ALA A 544 -13.08 1.38 16.39
C ALA A 544 -14.03 0.41 17.13
N ASP A 545 -14.67 -0.51 16.40
CA ASP A 545 -15.58 -1.50 17.01
C ASP A 545 -14.85 -2.41 18.02
N SER A 546 -13.58 -2.71 17.74
CA SER A 546 -12.71 -3.47 18.62
C SER A 546 -11.41 -2.70 18.86
N THR A 547 -10.98 -2.64 20.12
CA THR A 547 -9.63 -2.15 20.44
C THR A 547 -8.58 -3.14 19.90
N VAL A 548 -7.33 -2.69 19.71
CA VAL A 548 -6.23 -3.59 19.32
C VAL A 548 -6.12 -4.77 20.29
N PHE A 549 -6.23 -4.49 21.59
CA PHE A 549 -6.18 -5.53 22.63
C PHE A 549 -7.31 -6.55 22.51
N GLN A 550 -8.55 -6.10 22.25
CA GLN A 550 -9.69 -7.00 22.06
C GLN A 550 -9.56 -7.82 20.79
N ALA A 551 -9.07 -7.22 19.69
CA ALA A 551 -8.81 -7.92 18.45
C ALA A 551 -7.74 -9.01 18.65
N LEU A 552 -6.64 -8.69 19.34
CA LEU A 552 -5.61 -9.66 19.70
C LEU A 552 -6.17 -10.77 20.60
N GLN A 553 -6.95 -10.42 21.62
CA GLN A 553 -7.57 -11.41 22.51
C GLN A 553 -8.53 -12.33 21.76
N ALA A 554 -9.30 -11.80 20.80
CA ALA A 554 -10.17 -12.59 19.94
C ALA A 554 -9.37 -13.56 19.07
N VAL A 555 -8.30 -13.07 18.43
CA VAL A 555 -7.37 -13.90 17.64
C VAL A 555 -6.66 -14.95 18.51
N LEU A 556 -6.39 -14.67 19.78
CA LEU A 556 -5.80 -15.65 20.70
C LEU A 556 -6.80 -16.70 21.18
N SER A 557 -8.07 -16.30 21.39
CA SER A 557 -9.13 -17.15 21.93
C SER A 557 -9.73 -18.07 20.87
N ASP A 558 -9.88 -17.54 19.67
CA ASP A 558 -10.32 -18.26 18.48
C ASP A 558 -9.30 -17.93 17.38
N PRO A 559 -8.13 -18.59 17.37
CA PRO A 559 -7.17 -18.42 16.29
C PRO A 559 -7.93 -18.67 15.00
N PRO A 560 -8.02 -17.69 14.09
CA PRO A 560 -8.69 -17.92 12.83
C PRO A 560 -8.12 -19.22 12.25
N ASN A 561 -8.97 -20.04 11.63
CA ASN A 561 -8.54 -21.22 10.85
C ASN A 561 -7.44 -20.89 9.79
N ARG A 562 -7.12 -19.60 9.67
CA ARG A 562 -6.08 -18.92 8.91
C ARG A 562 -5.06 -18.31 9.91
N MET A 563 -4.07 -19.07 10.38
CA MET A 563 -2.87 -18.41 10.93
C MET A 563 -1.98 -17.95 9.78
N PRO A 564 -1.41 -16.74 9.90
CA PRO A 564 0.02 -16.72 10.23
C PRO A 564 0.36 -15.73 11.37
N ILE A 565 1.09 -16.26 12.37
CA ILE A 565 2.17 -15.60 13.13
C ILE A 565 1.82 -14.45 14.10
N LEU A 566 0.78 -13.63 13.89
CA LEU A 566 0.42 -12.58 14.86
C LEU A 566 -0.12 -13.14 16.20
N THR A 567 -0.57 -14.40 16.20
CA THR A 567 -1.18 -15.08 17.36
C THR A 567 -0.18 -15.55 18.43
N VAL A 568 1.14 -15.51 18.21
CA VAL A 568 2.10 -16.07 19.19
C VAL A 568 2.90 -15.00 19.94
N ILE A 569 3.00 -13.76 19.43
CA ILE A 569 4.08 -12.85 19.87
C ILE A 569 3.65 -11.88 20.98
N PHE A 570 2.35 -11.78 21.30
CA PHE A 570 1.88 -10.90 22.38
C PHE A 570 1.94 -11.50 23.79
N GLN A 571 2.42 -12.74 23.95
CA GLN A 571 2.31 -13.45 25.23
C GLN A 571 3.39 -13.10 26.27
N GLU A 572 4.57 -12.57 25.89
CA GLU A 572 5.65 -12.36 26.88
C GLU A 572 6.24 -10.93 26.94
N ASP A 573 6.43 -10.21 25.82
CA ASP A 573 7.18 -8.93 25.86
C ASP A 573 6.32 -7.65 25.88
N CYS A 574 5.00 -7.75 25.62
CA CYS A 574 4.11 -6.57 25.57
C CYS A 574 3.30 -6.33 26.84
N ALA A 575 3.26 -7.30 27.76
CA ALA A 575 2.59 -7.11 29.05
C ALA A 575 3.18 -5.89 29.76
N ASP A 576 4.51 -5.75 29.81
CA ASP A 576 5.16 -4.64 30.51
C ASP A 576 5.15 -3.30 29.76
N VAL A 577 4.99 -3.31 28.43
CA VAL A 577 4.95 -2.08 27.62
C VAL A 577 3.54 -1.49 27.56
N LEU A 578 2.49 -2.32 27.63
CA LEU A 578 1.09 -1.91 27.55
C LEU A 578 0.36 -1.90 28.90
N SER A 579 0.87 -2.56 29.95
CA SER A 579 0.32 -2.44 31.32
C SER A 579 0.80 -1.19 32.08
N ALA A 580 1.65 -0.37 31.46
CA ALA A 580 2.19 0.88 32.01
C ALA A 580 1.63 2.16 31.34
N GLU A 581 0.51 2.03 30.59
CA GLU A 581 -0.33 3.13 30.13
C GLU A 581 -1.68 3.17 30.84
#